data_AF-A0A7Y2GZY4-F1
#
_entry.id   AF-A0A7Y2GZY4-F1
#
_cell.length_a   1.000
_cell.length_b   1.000
_cell.length_c   1.000
_cell.angle_alpha   90.00
_cell.angle_beta   90.00
_cell.angle_gamma   90.00
#
_symmetry.space_group_name_H-M   'P 1'
#
loop_
_entity.id
_entity.type
_entity.pdbx_description
1 polymer ?
#
loop_
_entity_poly.entity_id
_entity_poly.type
_entity_poly.pdbx_seq_one_letter_code
_entity_poly.pdbx_strand_id
1 'polypeptide(L)'
;MRTRSAFSVLLLPLLILTACSDDGGQPFTTDEPRAFVSTLGSDTMSVEIFTRSGDVLEGTLVARTPATHVVDYSATLGTDGTIDRLEAVRSSFDRNGSARVDSRWSISMADTIATVFR
;
A
#
# COMPACT_ATOMS: atom_id res chain seq x y z
N MET A 1 24.27 70.86 -12.75
CA MET A 1 23.25 71.89 -12.47
C MET A 1 21.89 71.34 -12.91
N ARG A 2 20.86 71.39 -12.04
CA ARG A 2 19.45 70.92 -12.15
C ARG A 2 19.22 69.40 -12.16
N THR A 3 18.74 68.72 -11.08
CA THR A 3 17.46 68.71 -10.31
C THR A 3 16.28 67.95 -10.94
N ARG A 4 15.87 66.88 -10.22
CA ARG A 4 14.51 66.34 -9.96
C ARG A 4 13.75 65.67 -11.11
N SER A 5 13.32 64.42 -10.91
CA SER A 5 11.96 64.12 -10.41
C SER A 5 11.71 62.61 -10.33
N ALA A 6 11.34 62.16 -9.14
CA ALA A 6 10.65 60.90 -8.89
C ALA A 6 9.15 61.13 -9.13
N PHE A 7 8.46 60.25 -9.86
CA PHE A 7 7.04 59.93 -9.66
C PHE A 7 6.58 58.85 -10.66
N SER A 8 5.60 58.03 -10.26
CA SER A 8 4.66 57.28 -11.11
C SER A 8 5.19 56.01 -11.79
N VAL A 9 4.60 54.81 -11.72
CA VAL A 9 3.28 54.29 -11.30
C VAL A 9 3.50 52.79 -11.02
N LEU A 10 3.42 52.30 -9.77
CA LEU A 10 2.28 51.52 -9.25
C LEU A 10 1.68 50.49 -10.24
N LEU A 11 2.40 49.39 -10.53
CA LEU A 11 1.86 48.23 -11.25
C LEU A 11 2.42 46.90 -10.71
N LEU A 12 2.39 46.72 -9.39
CA LEU A 12 2.73 45.45 -8.73
C LEU A 12 1.73 45.26 -7.56
N PRO A 13 0.51 44.78 -7.82
CA PRO A 13 0.10 43.57 -7.11
C PRO A 13 -0.99 42.78 -7.87
N LEU A 14 -0.62 41.82 -8.71
CA LEU A 14 -1.58 40.81 -9.21
C LEU A 14 -0.88 39.48 -9.49
N LEU A 15 -0.20 38.93 -8.49
CA LEU A 15 0.59 37.70 -8.62
C LEU A 15 0.64 36.89 -7.31
N ILE A 16 -0.45 36.87 -6.52
CA ILE A 16 -0.47 36.12 -5.25
C ILE A 16 -1.85 35.49 -4.95
N LEU A 17 -2.52 34.87 -5.93
CA LEU A 17 -3.79 34.15 -5.67
C LEU A 17 -3.88 32.75 -6.31
N THR A 18 -2.78 32.23 -6.80
CA THR A 18 -2.65 30.85 -7.32
C THR A 18 -1.47 30.24 -6.57
N ALA A 19 -1.53 29.12 -5.85
CA ALA A 19 -2.51 28.06 -5.82
C ALA A 19 -2.40 27.37 -4.45
N CYS A 20 -3.51 27.21 -3.73
CA CYS A 20 -3.68 25.94 -3.03
C CYS A 20 -4.04 24.95 -4.13
N SER A 21 -3.04 24.42 -4.84
CA SER A 21 -3.22 23.17 -5.53
C SER A 21 -3.37 22.15 -4.42
N ASP A 22 -4.62 21.89 -4.04
CA ASP A 22 -4.96 20.58 -3.53
C ASP A 22 -4.52 19.64 -4.66
N ASP A 23 -3.37 18.99 -4.49
CA ASP A 23 -2.99 17.84 -5.33
C ASP A 23 -4.04 16.80 -5.01
N GLY A 24 -5.20 16.93 -5.66
CA GLY A 24 -6.29 15.99 -5.60
C GLY A 24 -5.71 14.69 -6.09
N GLY A 25 -5.22 13.88 -5.14
CA GLY A 25 -4.60 12.61 -5.40
C GLY A 25 -5.49 11.88 -6.38
N GLN A 26 -4.92 11.46 -7.51
CA GLN A 26 -5.72 10.80 -8.54
C GLN A 26 -6.57 9.73 -7.87
N PRO A 27 -7.89 9.67 -8.16
CA PRO A 27 -8.71 8.60 -7.62
C PRO A 27 -8.09 7.30 -8.09
N PHE A 28 -7.54 6.53 -7.15
CA PHE A 28 -6.94 5.24 -7.44
C PHE A 28 -8.00 4.37 -8.13
N THR A 29 -7.67 3.83 -9.29
CA THR A 29 -8.61 2.94 -9.96
C THR A 29 -8.63 1.60 -9.21
N THR A 30 -9.81 0.99 -9.14
CA THR A 30 -9.98 -0.33 -8.52
C THR A 30 -9.52 -1.35 -9.55
N ASP A 31 -8.21 -1.61 -9.59
CA ASP A 31 -7.49 -2.68 -10.34
C ASP A 31 -6.00 -2.34 -10.49
N GLU A 32 -5.55 -1.17 -10.03
CA GLU A 32 -4.13 -0.83 -9.98
C GLU A 32 -3.40 -1.56 -8.83
N PRO A 33 -2.19 -2.11 -9.09
CA PRO A 33 -1.34 -2.65 -8.06
C PRO A 33 -0.97 -1.58 -7.03
N ARG A 34 -1.15 -1.90 -5.76
CA ARG A 34 -0.73 -1.10 -4.61
C ARG A 34 0.34 -1.83 -3.84
N ALA A 35 1.16 -1.09 -3.10
CA ALA A 35 2.21 -1.67 -2.29
C ALA A 35 2.17 -1.13 -0.86
N PHE A 36 2.53 -1.99 0.09
CA PHE A 36 2.76 -1.62 1.47
C PHE A 36 4.16 -2.05 1.89
N VAL A 37 4.90 -1.15 2.54
CA VAL A 37 6.24 -1.43 3.06
C VAL A 37 6.21 -1.22 4.56
N SER A 38 6.59 -2.25 5.32
CA SER A 38 6.76 -2.14 6.77
C SER A 38 8.24 -2.10 7.10
N THR A 39 8.64 -1.14 7.93
CA THR A 39 10.02 -0.99 8.40
C THR A 39 10.14 -1.05 9.91
N LEU A 40 11.32 -1.44 10.39
CA LEU A 40 11.78 -1.28 11.77
C LEU A 40 12.98 -0.32 11.73
N GLY A 41 12.74 0.96 11.96
CA GLY A 41 13.75 1.99 11.72
C GLY A 41 14.14 2.04 10.25
N SER A 42 15.40 1.77 9.94
CA SER A 42 15.93 1.69 8.56
C SER A 42 15.72 0.33 7.89
N ASP A 43 15.31 -0.69 8.65
CA ASP A 43 15.27 -2.06 8.16
C ASP A 43 13.89 -2.39 7.58
N THR A 44 13.83 -2.82 6.33
CA THR A 44 12.59 -3.32 5.73
C THR A 44 12.24 -4.70 6.28
N MET A 45 11.09 -4.79 6.96
CA MET A 45 10.58 -6.02 7.56
C MET A 45 9.64 -6.78 6.61
N SER A 46 8.87 -6.04 5.82
CA SER A 46 8.04 -6.62 4.76
C SER A 46 7.79 -5.66 3.61
N VAL A 47 7.55 -6.25 2.45
CA VAL A 47 7.03 -5.58 1.25
C VAL A 47 5.86 -6.42 0.75
N GLU A 48 4.75 -5.77 0.51
CA GLU A 48 3.56 -6.36 -0.07
C GLU A 48 3.21 -5.63 -1.35
N ILE A 49 2.81 -6.36 -2.38
CA ILE A 49 2.14 -5.82 -3.56
C ILE A 49 0.81 -6.55 -3.68
N PHE A 50 -0.28 -5.79 -3.85
CA PHE A 50 -1.61 -6.34 -3.96
C PHE A 50 -2.47 -5.55 -4.94
N THR A 51 -3.41 -6.23 -5.57
CA THR A 51 -4.41 -5.64 -6.45
C THR A 51 -5.79 -5.95 -5.87
N ARG A 52 -6.71 -4.98 -5.94
CA ARG A 52 -8.12 -5.21 -5.61
C ARG A 52 -8.96 -5.08 -6.87
N SER A 53 -9.69 -6.14 -7.19
CA SER A 53 -10.69 -6.18 -8.25
C SER A 53 -12.05 -6.50 -7.65
N GLY A 54 -12.91 -5.49 -7.52
CA GLY A 54 -14.20 -5.63 -6.86
C GLY A 54 -14.08 -6.07 -5.38
N ASP A 55 -14.61 -7.25 -5.07
CA ASP A 55 -14.58 -7.91 -3.78
C ASP A 55 -13.38 -8.85 -3.60
N VAL A 56 -12.49 -8.97 -4.58
CA VAL A 56 -11.31 -9.82 -4.49
C VAL A 56 -10.05 -8.98 -4.26
N LEU A 57 -9.22 -9.42 -3.33
CA LEU A 57 -7.89 -8.88 -3.04
C LEU A 57 -6.85 -9.98 -3.28
N GLU A 58 -5.94 -9.79 -4.23
CA GLU A 58 -4.86 -10.72 -4.50
C GLU A 58 -3.53 -10.04 -4.21
N GLY A 59 -2.59 -10.75 -3.59
CA GLY A 59 -1.31 -10.15 -3.27
C GLY A 59 -0.19 -11.14 -3.00
N THR A 60 1.02 -10.59 -3.06
CA THR A 60 2.25 -11.25 -2.67
C THR A 60 2.92 -10.42 -1.59
N LEU A 61 3.12 -11.05 -0.42
CA LEU A 61 3.83 -10.50 0.71
C LEU A 61 5.19 -11.18 0.83
N VAL A 62 6.26 -10.40 0.82
CA VAL A 62 7.60 -10.84 1.23
C VAL A 62 7.86 -10.29 2.62
N ALA A 63 8.07 -11.18 3.59
CA ALA A 63 8.30 -10.78 4.98
C ALA A 63 9.50 -11.52 5.58
N ARG A 64 10.18 -10.87 6.53
CA ARG A 64 11.33 -11.43 7.23
C ARG A 64 11.09 -11.42 8.74
N THR A 65 10.67 -12.56 9.30
CA THR A 65 10.66 -12.81 10.76
C THR A 65 10.45 -14.31 11.02
N PRO A 66 11.39 -15.05 11.65
CA PRO A 66 12.81 -14.74 11.77
C PRO A 66 13.58 -14.89 10.43
N ALA A 67 13.00 -15.61 9.46
CA ALA A 67 13.58 -15.83 8.13
C ALA A 67 12.66 -15.29 7.03
N THR A 68 13.24 -15.03 5.86
CA THR A 68 12.50 -14.59 4.68
C THR A 68 11.53 -15.66 4.22
N HIS A 69 10.30 -15.24 3.96
CA HIS A 69 9.27 -16.07 3.36
C HIS A 69 8.40 -15.22 2.45
N VAL A 70 7.77 -15.89 1.50
CA VAL A 70 6.81 -15.31 0.57
C VAL A 70 5.44 -15.86 0.91
N VAL A 71 4.42 -15.01 0.94
CA VAL A 71 3.02 -15.41 1.09
C VAL A 71 2.27 -14.90 -0.13
N ASP A 72 1.85 -15.83 -0.98
CA ASP A 72 0.90 -15.54 -2.05
C ASP A 72 -0.49 -15.80 -1.51
N TYR A 73 -1.40 -14.84 -1.68
CA TYR A 73 -2.74 -14.93 -1.11
C TYR A 73 -3.83 -14.40 -2.05
N SER A 74 -5.05 -14.87 -1.82
CA SER A 74 -6.28 -14.33 -2.38
C SER A 74 -7.32 -14.21 -1.25
N ALA A 75 -7.96 -13.05 -1.15
CA ALA A 75 -8.99 -12.77 -0.16
C ALA A 75 -10.29 -12.33 -0.85
N THR A 76 -11.42 -12.79 -0.33
CA THR A 76 -12.74 -12.25 -0.67
C THR A 76 -13.18 -11.31 0.44
N LEU A 77 -13.68 -10.15 0.05
CA LEU A 77 -14.11 -9.08 0.93
C LEU A 77 -15.64 -9.03 1.02
N GLY A 78 -16.16 -8.85 2.23
CA GLY A 78 -17.57 -8.58 2.46
C GLY A 78 -17.97 -7.20 1.95
N THR A 79 -19.27 -6.90 1.97
CA THR A 79 -19.81 -5.61 1.51
C THR A 79 -19.32 -4.41 2.33
N ASP A 80 -18.87 -4.64 3.55
CA ASP A 80 -18.27 -3.64 4.44
C ASP A 80 -16.75 -3.49 4.25
N GLY A 81 -16.16 -4.28 3.34
CA GLY A 81 -14.74 -4.29 3.04
C GLY A 81 -13.88 -5.13 4.00
N THR A 82 -14.50 -5.85 4.95
CA THR A 82 -13.80 -6.82 5.80
C THR A 82 -13.50 -8.09 5.03
N ILE A 83 -12.58 -8.94 5.53
CA ILE A 83 -12.24 -10.21 4.88
C ILE A 83 -13.27 -11.27 5.26
N ASP A 84 -14.00 -11.83 4.30
CA ASP A 84 -14.88 -12.98 4.49
C ASP A 84 -14.10 -14.30 4.40
N ARG A 85 -13.12 -14.35 3.48
CA ARG A 85 -12.26 -15.51 3.27
C ARG A 85 -10.87 -15.08 2.82
N LEU A 86 -9.85 -15.79 3.29
CA LEU A 86 -8.46 -15.63 2.88
C LEU A 86 -7.86 -17.00 2.62
N GLU A 87 -7.23 -17.19 1.48
CA GLU A 87 -6.43 -18.36 1.15
C GLU A 87 -4.99 -17.94 0.92
N ALA A 88 -4.04 -18.68 1.48
CA ALA A 88 -2.64 -18.31 1.40
C ALA A 88 -1.72 -19.52 1.30
N VAL A 89 -0.65 -19.36 0.52
CA VAL A 89 0.48 -20.28 0.45
C VAL A 89 1.71 -19.54 0.94
N ARG A 90 2.23 -19.98 2.08
CA ARG A 90 3.50 -19.50 2.61
C ARG A 90 4.63 -20.39 2.11
N SER A 91 5.57 -19.79 1.42
CA SER A 91 6.77 -20.42 0.89
C SER A 91 7.99 -19.90 1.65
N SER A 92 8.80 -20.81 2.18
CA SER A 92 10.04 -20.46 2.87
C SER A 92 11.16 -21.37 2.43
N PHE A 93 12.41 -20.95 2.64
CA PHE A 93 13.55 -21.85 2.52
C PHE A 93 13.90 -22.41 3.89
N ASP A 94 14.45 -23.63 3.92
CA ASP A 94 15.09 -24.14 5.12
C ASP A 94 16.28 -23.23 5.54
N ARG A 95 16.83 -23.44 6.75
CA ARG A 95 17.92 -22.61 7.27
C ARG A 95 19.19 -22.60 6.39
N ASN A 96 19.34 -23.62 5.53
CA ASN A 96 20.51 -23.77 4.67
C ASN A 96 20.24 -23.29 3.24
N GLY A 97 19.02 -22.84 2.92
CA GLY A 97 18.61 -22.46 1.57
C GLY A 97 18.44 -23.64 0.62
N SER A 98 18.46 -24.88 1.10
CA SER A 98 18.53 -26.09 0.26
C SER A 98 17.19 -26.60 -0.23
N ALA A 99 16.12 -26.42 0.55
CA ALA A 99 14.78 -26.87 0.19
C ALA A 99 13.74 -25.77 0.42
N ARG A 100 12.81 -25.64 -0.55
CA ARG A 100 11.59 -24.85 -0.40
C ARG A 100 10.58 -25.66 0.41
N VAL A 101 10.03 -25.04 1.45
CA VAL A 101 8.97 -25.58 2.31
C VAL A 101 7.74 -24.69 2.15
N ASP A 102 6.69 -25.29 1.60
CA ASP A 102 5.41 -24.64 1.40
C ASP A 102 4.40 -25.10 2.46
N SER A 103 3.63 -24.15 2.98
CA SER A 103 2.50 -24.42 3.87
C SER A 103 1.29 -23.64 3.39
N ARG A 104 0.16 -24.32 3.23
CA ARG A 104 -1.11 -23.71 2.86
C ARG A 104 -1.95 -23.50 4.11
N TRP A 105 -2.72 -22.43 4.12
CA TRP A 105 -3.73 -22.20 5.14
C TRP A 105 -4.85 -21.35 4.55
N SER A 106 -6.02 -21.42 5.18
CA SER A 106 -7.13 -20.53 4.87
C SER A 106 -7.81 -20.04 6.14
N ILE A 107 -8.43 -18.88 6.04
CA ILE A 107 -9.25 -18.26 7.08
C ILE A 107 -10.63 -18.03 6.48
N SER A 108 -11.67 -18.32 7.24
CA SER A 108 -13.04 -17.89 6.95
C SER A 108 -13.59 -17.14 8.15
N MET A 109 -14.26 -16.02 7.89
CA MET A 109 -14.98 -15.25 8.89
C MET A 109 -16.47 -15.60 8.86
N ALA A 110 -17.03 -15.87 10.03
CA ALA A 110 -18.47 -16.01 10.24
C ALA A 110 -18.82 -15.42 11.60
N ASP A 111 -19.84 -14.54 11.66
CA ASP A 111 -20.29 -13.89 12.90
C ASP A 111 -19.15 -13.28 13.73
N THR A 112 -18.18 -12.64 13.06
CA THR A 112 -16.98 -12.03 13.68
C THR A 112 -15.95 -13.05 14.23
N ILE A 113 -16.16 -14.35 14.01
CA ILE A 113 -15.23 -15.41 14.40
C ILE A 113 -14.39 -15.84 13.19
N ALA A 114 -13.08 -15.82 13.37
CA ALA A 114 -12.13 -16.37 12.40
C ALA A 114 -11.93 -17.88 12.63
N THR A 115 -12.22 -18.69 11.63
CA THR A 115 -11.86 -20.12 11.61
C THR A 115 -10.66 -20.32 10.71
N VAL A 116 -9.63 -21.00 11.22
CA VAL A 116 -8.37 -21.25 10.51
C VAL A 116 -8.25 -22.72 10.12
N PHE A 117 -7.92 -22.99 8.86
CA PHE A 117 -7.66 -24.32 8.32
C PHE A 117 -6.21 -24.39 7.82
N ARG A 118 -5.52 -25.51 8.06
CA ARG A 118 -4.09 -25.70 7.71
C ARG A 118 -3.85 -27.09 7.15
#